data_AF-A0A527GKI0-F1
#
_entry.id   AF-A0A527GKI0-F1
#
_cell.length_a   1.000
_cell.length_b   1.000
_cell.length_c   1.000
_cell.angle_alpha   90.00
_cell.angle_beta   90.00
_cell.angle_gamma   90.00
#
_symmetry.space_group_name_H-M   'P 1'
#
loop_
_entity.id
_entity.type
_entity.pdbx_description
1 polymer ?
#
loop_
_entity_poly.entity_id
_entity_poly.type
_entity_poly.pdbx_seq_one_letter_code
_entity_poly.pdbx_strand_id
1 'polypeptide(L)'
;MFRFVFRLAAMIALSISVIMAVLDATRTVAASVLVLTPLNTSWLAVSPDTRAAFETFIRTKASPLLWDGAVAWVLNQPGFAVFAVLA
;
A
#
# COMPACT_ATOMS: atom_id res chain seq x y z
N MET A 1 -18.61 6.89 19.11
CA MET A 1 -18.51 5.54 18.48
C MET A 1 -17.59 5.52 17.27
N PHE A 2 -17.70 6.46 16.31
CA PHE A 2 -16.80 6.54 15.14
C PHE A 2 -15.30 6.61 15.47
N ARG A 3 -14.93 7.29 16.57
CA ARG A 3 -13.54 7.37 17.06
C ARG A 3 -12.93 5.99 17.33
N PHE A 4 -13.74 5.02 17.78
CA PHE A 4 -13.27 3.65 18.02
C PHE A 4 -13.00 2.92 16.71
N VAL A 5 -13.85 3.11 15.69
CA VAL A 5 -13.67 2.49 14.36
C VAL A 5 -12.41 3.01 13.68
N PHE A 6 -12.18 4.32 13.69
CA PHE A 6 -10.94 4.89 13.15
C PHE A 6 -9.70 4.40 13.90
N ARG A 7 -9.78 4.26 15.24
CA ARG A 7 -8.67 3.74 16.04
C ARG A 7 -8.39 2.26 15.76
N LEU A 8 -9.43 1.46 15.54
CA LEU A 8 -9.29 0.06 15.15
C LEU A 8 -8.68 -0.04 13.74
N ALA A 9 -9.17 0.74 12.78
CA ALA A 9 -8.62 0.80 11.43
C ALA A 9 -7.15 1.23 11.44
N ALA A 10 -6.80 2.23 12.24
CA ALA A 10 -5.43 2.68 12.46
C ALA A 10 -4.55 1.57 13.04
N MET A 11 -5.01 0.82 14.05
CA MET A 11 -4.25 -0.32 14.59
C MET A 11 -4.03 -1.43 13.56
N ILE A 12 -5.03 -1.72 12.72
CA ILE A 12 -4.91 -2.70 11.63
C ILE A 12 -3.90 -2.20 10.60
N ALA A 13 -4.01 -0.95 10.15
CA ALA A 13 -3.07 -0.33 9.22
C ALA A 13 -1.63 -0.35 9.76
N LEU A 14 -1.45 0.02 11.03
CA LEU A 14 -0.15 -0.04 11.71
C LEU A 14 0.42 -1.45 11.73
N SER A 15 -0.42 -2.46 12.00
CA SER A 15 0.02 -3.85 12.02
C SER A 15 0.51 -4.31 10.63
N ILE A 16 -0.22 -3.95 9.57
CA ILE A 16 0.18 -4.24 8.19
C ILE A 16 1.48 -3.51 7.83
N SER A 17 1.60 -2.24 8.23
CA SER A 17 2.82 -1.45 8.05
C SER A 17 4.04 -2.15 8.64
N VAL A 18 3.93 -2.62 9.89
CA VAL A 18 5.03 -3.33 10.57
C VAL A 18 5.39 -4.62 9.84
N ILE A 19 4.40 -5.41 9.41
CA ILE A 19 4.66 -6.64 8.65
C ILE A 19 5.43 -6.34 7.36
N MET A 20 5.00 -5.34 6.60
CA MET A 20 5.68 -4.94 5.36
C MET A 20 7.10 -4.43 5.62
N ALA A 21 7.31 -3.63 6.67
CA ALA A 21 8.62 -3.14 7.05
C ALA A 21 9.58 -4.29 7.43
N VAL A 22 9.09 -5.31 8.14
CA VAL A 22 9.90 -6.49 8.49
C VAL A 22 10.27 -7.29 7.25
N LEU A 23 9.35 -7.47 6.29
CA LEU A 23 9.65 -8.14 5.02
C LEU A 23 10.72 -7.39 4.21
N ASP A 24 10.62 -6.06 4.14
CA ASP A 24 11.61 -5.23 3.45
C ASP A 24 12.96 -5.22 4.18
N ALA A 25 12.97 -5.22 5.51
CA ALA A 25 14.19 -5.33 6.30
C ALA A 25 14.91 -6.66 6.10
N THR A 26 14.17 -7.79 6.11
CA THR A 26 14.76 -9.12 5.87
C THR A 26 15.35 -9.24 4.47
N ARG A 27 14.68 -8.71 3.45
CA ARG A 27 15.22 -8.62 2.08
C ARG A 27 16.44 -7.72 2.00
N THR A 28 16.43 -6.59 2.72
CA THR A 28 17.55 -5.66 2.78
C THR A 28 18.80 -6.32 3.36
N VAL A 29 18.65 -7.05 4.47
CA VAL A 29 19.75 -7.80 5.10
C VAL A 29 20.26 -8.90 4.18
N ALA A 30 19.35 -9.65 3.54
CA ALA A 30 19.73 -10.73 2.63
C ALA A 30 20.48 -10.24 1.38
N ALA A 31 20.08 -9.10 0.83
CA ALA A 31 20.67 -8.54 -0.38
C ALA A 31 21.83 -7.57 -0.10
N SER A 32 22.11 -7.24 1.17
CA SER A 32 23.07 -6.20 1.60
C SER A 32 22.86 -4.84 0.90
N VAL A 33 21.65 -4.57 0.44
CA VAL A 33 21.23 -3.33 -0.22
C VAL A 33 19.86 -2.96 0.30
N LEU A 34 19.57 -1.66 0.42
CA LEU A 34 18.27 -1.19 0.86
C LEU A 34 17.18 -1.60 -0.15
N VAL A 35 16.30 -2.52 0.25
CA VAL A 35 15.16 -2.99 -0.54
C VAL A 35 13.89 -2.42 0.07
N LEU A 36 13.24 -1.54 -0.68
CA LEU A 36 11.93 -0.96 -0.33
C LEU A 36 10.94 -1.43 -1.39
N THR A 37 9.95 -2.23 -1.04
CA THR A 37 9.00 -2.77 -2.03
C THR A 37 7.80 -1.86 -2.23
N PRO A 38 7.55 -1.39 -3.47
CA PRO A 38 6.38 -0.56 -3.77
C PRO A 38 5.08 -1.33 -3.50
N LEU A 39 4.07 -0.65 -2.94
CA LEU A 39 2.78 -1.26 -2.62
C LEU A 39 2.14 -1.93 -3.85
N ASN A 40 2.26 -1.34 -5.03
CA ASN A 40 1.77 -1.90 -6.29
C ASN A 40 2.36 -3.28 -6.57
N THR A 41 3.65 -3.48 -6.30
CA THR A 41 4.32 -4.77 -6.54
C THR A 41 3.82 -5.84 -5.57
N SER A 42 3.65 -5.49 -4.30
CA SER A 42 3.08 -6.39 -3.29
C SER A 42 1.63 -6.76 -3.60
N TRP A 43 0.82 -5.78 -4.05
CA TRP A 43 -0.57 -6.03 -4.43
C TRP A 43 -0.65 -6.91 -5.67
N LEU A 44 0.11 -6.61 -6.72
CA LEU A 44 0.16 -7.45 -7.93
C LEU A 44 0.61 -8.88 -7.62
N ALA A 45 1.53 -9.08 -6.68
CA ALA A 45 1.98 -10.42 -6.27
C ALA A 45 0.89 -11.22 -5.53
N VAL A 46 0.01 -10.55 -4.79
CA VAL A 46 -1.05 -11.20 -4.01
C VAL A 46 -2.32 -11.41 -4.83
N SER A 47 -2.75 -10.39 -5.58
CA SER A 47 -3.98 -10.44 -6.37
C SER A 47 -3.94 -9.43 -7.53
N PRO A 48 -3.52 -9.87 -8.73
CA PRO A 48 -3.56 -9.05 -9.94
C PRO A 48 -4.98 -8.58 -10.31
N ASP A 49 -5.98 -9.46 -10.14
CA ASP A 49 -7.36 -9.20 -10.56
C ASP A 49 -8.00 -8.06 -9.77
N THR A 50 -7.80 -8.04 -8.45
CA THR A 50 -8.33 -6.96 -7.60
C THR A 50 -7.65 -5.62 -7.88
N ARG A 51 -6.36 -5.63 -8.22
CA ARG A 51 -5.60 -4.44 -8.63
C ARG A 51 -6.13 -3.87 -9.95
N ALA A 52 -6.40 -4.73 -10.94
CA ALA A 52 -6.97 -4.32 -12.23
C ALA A 52 -8.42 -3.81 -12.09
N ALA A 53 -9.23 -4.46 -11.24
CA ALA A 53 -10.58 -4.01 -10.92
C ALA A 53 -10.58 -2.65 -10.23
N PHE A 54 -9.65 -2.41 -9.29
CA PHE A 54 -9.50 -1.13 -8.60
C PHE A 54 -9.07 0.00 -9.55
N GLU A 55 -8.13 -0.27 -10.45
CA GLU A 55 -7.73 0.68 -11.50
C GLU A 55 -8.93 1.05 -12.37
N THR A 56 -9.66 0.06 -12.85
CA THR A 56 -10.86 0.26 -13.68
C THR A 56 -11.91 1.06 -12.93
N PHE A 57 -12.15 0.75 -11.65
CA PHE A 57 -13.10 1.46 -10.79
C PHE A 57 -12.74 2.94 -10.62
N ILE A 58 -11.47 3.27 -10.34
CA ILE A 58 -11.05 4.66 -10.16
C ILE A 58 -11.09 5.42 -11.48
N ARG A 59 -10.62 4.82 -12.58
CA ARG A 59 -10.66 5.44 -13.91
C ARG A 59 -12.10 5.72 -14.36
N THR A 60 -13.06 4.86 -14.02
CA THR A 60 -14.47 5.02 -14.40
C THR A 60 -15.29 5.90 -13.46
N LYS A 61 -15.02 5.87 -12.14
CA LYS A 61 -15.84 6.58 -11.13
C LYS A 61 -15.29 7.93 -10.71
N ALA A 62 -13.97 8.10 -10.66
CA ALA A 62 -13.36 9.34 -10.21
C ALA A 62 -12.89 10.18 -11.39
N SER A 63 -11.82 9.75 -12.05
CA SER A 63 -11.27 10.33 -13.28
C SER A 63 -9.94 9.62 -13.59
N PRO A 64 -9.59 9.42 -14.87
CA PRO A 64 -8.26 8.94 -15.26
C PRO A 64 -7.12 9.80 -14.70
N LEU A 65 -7.32 11.13 -14.60
CA LEU A 65 -6.33 12.06 -14.06
C LEU A 65 -6.01 11.79 -12.58
N LEU A 66 -7.01 11.33 -11.82
CA LEU A 66 -6.83 11.04 -10.40
C LEU A 66 -6.01 9.76 -10.20
N TRP A 67 -6.19 8.79 -11.10
CA TRP A 67 -5.38 7.58 -11.11
C TRP A 67 -3.93 7.90 -11.45
N ASP A 68 -3.70 8.57 -12.59
CA ASP A 68 -2.34 8.82 -13.10
C ASP A 68 -1.57 9.85 -12.25
N GLY A 69 -2.27 10.80 -11.60
CA GLY A 69 -1.65 11.87 -10.82
C GLY A 69 -1.41 11.56 -9.34
N ALA A 70 -2.34 10.86 -8.67
CA ALA A 70 -2.29 10.66 -7.21
C ALA A 70 -2.20 9.18 -6.83
N VAL A 71 -3.14 8.36 -7.32
CA VAL A 71 -3.27 6.97 -6.85
C VAL A 71 -2.10 6.12 -7.30
N ALA A 72 -1.69 6.24 -8.58
CA ALA A 72 -0.49 5.57 -9.10
C ALA A 72 0.78 6.04 -8.38
N TRP A 73 0.87 7.31 -7.98
CA TRP A 73 2.01 7.81 -7.22
C TRP A 73 2.08 7.20 -5.82
N VAL A 74 0.95 7.15 -5.10
CA VAL A 74 0.85 6.49 -3.77
C VAL A 74 1.14 5.00 -3.87
N LEU A 75 0.64 4.31 -4.90
CA LEU A 75 0.89 2.89 -5.16
C LEU A 75 2.37 2.58 -5.44
N ASN A 76 3.14 3.55 -5.94
CA ASN A 76 4.58 3.41 -6.15
C ASN A 76 5.42 3.71 -4.90
N GLN A 77 4.82 4.21 -3.82
CA GLN A 77 5.52 4.37 -2.55
C GLN A 77 5.70 3.01 -1.85
N PRO A 78 6.71 2.88 -0.98
CA PRO A 78 6.90 1.67 -0.20
C PRO A 78 5.68 1.36 0.66
N GLY A 79 5.22 0.11 0.63
CA GLY A 79 3.93 -0.25 1.23
C GLY A 79 3.87 0.02 2.73
N PHE A 80 4.96 -0.20 3.48
CA PHE A 80 5.00 0.15 4.90
C PHE A 80 4.79 1.65 5.14
N ALA A 81 5.38 2.52 4.31
CA ALA A 81 5.23 3.97 4.48
C ALA A 81 3.78 4.42 4.22
N VAL A 82 3.12 3.82 3.22
CA VAL A 82 1.71 4.10 2.93
C VAL A 82 0.83 3.73 4.12
N PHE A 83 0.99 2.53 4.67
CA PHE A 83 0.20 2.08 5.82
C PHE A 83 0.56 2.79 7.12
N ALA A 84 1.81 3.22 7.30
CA ALA A 84 2.23 4.04 8.45
C ALA A 84 1.59 5.42 8.45
N VAL A 85 1.43 6.05 7.28
CA VAL A 85 0.75 7.36 7.13
C VAL A 85 -0.76 7.23 7.34
N LEU A 86 -1.34 6.07 7.01
CA LEU A 86 -2.76 5.77 7.19
C LEU A 86 -3.16 5.45 8.64
N ALA A 87 -2.19 5.08 9.49
CA ALA A 87 -2.40 4.72 10.89
C ALA A 87 -2.43 5.96 11.80
#